data_AF-A0A6B3I523-F1
#
_entry.id   AF-A0A6B3I523-F1
#
_cell.length_a   1.000
_cell.length_b   1.000
_cell.length_c   1.000
_cell.angle_alpha   90.00
_cell.angle_beta   90.00
_cell.angle_gamma   90.00
#
_symmetry.space_group_name_H-M   'P 1'
#
loop_
_entity.id
_entity.type
_entity.pdbx_description
1 polymer ?
#
loop_
_entity_poly.entity_id
_entity_poly.type
_entity_poly.pdbx_seq_one_letter_code
_entity_poly.pdbx_strand_id
1 'polypeptide(L)'
;KDGYQIEVTTYRSEAYDRTSRKPEVSYGDSIEEDLVRRDFTVNAMAVALPEKEFIDPHGGLKDLAERVLRTPGTPEASFSDDPLRMLRAARFAAQLDFEVAP
;
A
#
# COMPACT_ATOMS: atom_id res chain seq x y z
N LYS A 1 -28.68 5.74 16.09
CA LYS A 1 -28.33 6.02 14.67
C LYS A 1 -26.99 5.36 14.47
N ASP A 2 -26.99 4.19 13.82
CA ASP A 2 -25.83 3.30 13.75
C ASP A 2 -24.63 4.06 13.18
N GLY A 3 -23.62 4.24 14.03
CA GLY A 3 -22.50 5.13 13.80
C GLY A 3 -21.45 4.44 12.96
N TYR A 4 -21.31 4.85 11.69
CA TYR A 4 -20.13 4.49 10.90
C TYR A 4 -18.94 5.30 11.38
N GLN A 5 -17.82 4.63 11.65
CA GLN A 5 -16.52 5.28 11.81
C GLN A 5 -15.90 5.42 10.43
N ILE A 6 -15.61 6.67 10.02
CA ILE A 6 -14.96 6.98 8.75
C ILE A 6 -13.58 7.55 9.05
N GLU A 7 -12.55 6.88 8.55
CA GLU A 7 -11.17 7.36 8.64
C GLU A 7 -10.82 8.12 7.36
N VAL A 8 -10.50 9.40 7.50
CA VAL A 8 -10.09 10.28 6.38
C VAL A 8 -8.62 10.62 6.55
N THR A 9 -7.79 10.18 5.61
CA THR A 9 -6.34 10.45 5.60
C THR A 9 -5.98 11.12 4.27
N THR A 10 -5.17 12.17 4.32
CA THR A 10 -4.60 12.81 3.11
C THR A 10 -3.55 11.92 2.47
N TYR A 11 -3.27 12.09 1.18
CA TYR A 11 -2.15 11.39 0.54
C TYR A 11 -0.85 11.70 1.27
N ARG A 12 -0.13 10.64 1.63
CA ARG A 12 1.17 10.78 2.30
C ARG A 12 2.22 11.03 1.23
N SER A 13 2.99 12.10 1.35
CA SER A 13 4.37 12.01 0.90
C SER A 13 5.31 12.27 2.07
N GLU A 14 6.39 11.54 2.08
CA GLU A 14 7.53 11.82 2.93
C GLU A 14 8.70 11.70 1.98
N ALA A 15 9.43 12.79 1.81
CA ALA A 15 10.75 12.78 1.21
C ALA A 15 11.72 12.39 2.34
N TYR A 16 12.23 11.16 2.33
CA TYR A 16 13.29 10.78 3.25
C TYR A 16 14.58 11.47 2.80
N ASP A 17 14.95 12.56 3.49
CA ASP A 17 16.32 13.03 3.49
C ASP A 17 17.18 12.00 4.22
N ARG A 18 17.96 11.23 3.46
CA ARG A 18 18.90 10.21 3.97
C ARG A 18 19.97 10.77 4.92
N THR A 19 20.03 12.09 5.12
CA THR A 19 21.02 12.78 5.97
C THR A 19 20.45 13.43 7.23
N SER A 20 19.12 13.43 7.44
CA SER A 20 18.47 14.16 8.53
C SER A 20 17.51 13.29 9.36
N ARG A 21 17.58 13.42 10.70
CA ARG A 21 16.61 12.82 11.65
C ARG A 21 15.26 13.57 11.70
N LYS A 22 15.05 14.55 10.82
CA LYS A 22 13.78 15.27 10.66
C LYS A 22 13.27 15.03 9.25
N PRO A 23 12.17 14.25 9.07
CA PRO A 23 11.57 14.11 7.75
C PRO A 23 10.97 15.46 7.30
N GLU A 24 11.26 15.87 6.07
CA GLU A 24 10.46 16.89 5.39
C GLU A 24 9.22 16.19 4.82
N VAL A 25 8.08 16.46 5.43
CA VAL A 25 6.77 15.98 4.98
C VAL A 25 6.36 16.84 3.78
N SER A 26 6.59 16.37 2.57
CA SER A 26 5.85 16.85 1.39
C SER A 26 4.44 16.24 1.42
N TYR A 27 3.43 16.80 0.77
CA TYR A 27 2.18 16.06 0.53
C TYR A 27 2.31 15.33 -0.81
N GLY A 28 1.81 14.09 -0.91
CA GLY A 28 1.82 13.39 -2.19
C GLY A 28 0.76 14.02 -3.06
N ASP A 29 1.10 14.39 -4.29
CA ASP A 29 0.17 15.12 -5.15
C ASP A 29 -0.82 14.18 -5.87
N SER A 30 -0.68 12.86 -5.69
CA SER A 30 -1.45 11.86 -6.42
C SER A 30 -1.79 10.63 -5.60
N ILE A 31 -2.91 9.98 -5.96
CA ILE A 31 -3.33 8.70 -5.38
C ILE A 31 -2.29 7.60 -5.70
N GLU A 32 -1.66 7.66 -6.87
CA GLU A 32 -0.63 6.73 -7.31
C GLU A 32 0.60 6.74 -6.37
N GLU A 33 1.01 7.91 -5.89
CA GLU A 33 2.10 8.05 -4.92
C GLU A 33 1.75 7.49 -3.53
N ASP A 34 0.47 7.54 -3.13
CA ASP A 34 0.01 6.88 -1.89
C ASP A 34 -0.03 5.36 -2.06
N LEU A 35 -0.56 4.87 -3.18
CA LEU A 35 -0.74 3.44 -3.45
C LEU A 35 0.58 2.68 -3.55
N VAL A 36 1.61 3.26 -4.19
CA VAL A 36 2.92 2.59 -4.33
C VAL A 36 3.62 2.36 -2.99
N ARG A 37 3.29 3.16 -1.96
CA ARG A 37 3.86 3.05 -0.61
C ARG A 37 3.16 2.01 0.26
N ARG A 38 2.09 1.37 -0.22
CA ARG A 38 1.38 0.34 0.55
C ARG A 38 2.15 -0.96 0.60
N ASP A 39 1.72 -1.86 1.48
CA ASP A 39 2.45 -3.09 1.77
C ASP A 39 2.42 -4.09 0.60
N PHE A 40 1.23 -4.37 0.06
CA PHE A 40 1.03 -5.32 -1.04
C PHE A 40 0.11 -4.75 -2.12
N THR A 41 0.30 -5.18 -3.37
CA THR A 41 -0.51 -4.80 -4.54
C THR A 41 -2.00 -5.01 -4.30
N VAL A 42 -2.37 -6.13 -3.67
CA VAL A 42 -3.75 -6.47 -3.27
C VAL A 42 -4.37 -5.50 -2.25
N ASN A 43 -3.55 -4.70 -1.56
CA ASN A 43 -3.97 -3.63 -0.64
C ASN A 43 -3.74 -2.22 -1.24
N ALA A 44 -3.22 -2.14 -2.46
CA ALA A 44 -2.83 -0.93 -3.16
C ALA A 44 -3.77 -0.60 -4.33
N MET A 45 -5.07 -0.73 -4.08
CA MET A 45 -6.15 -0.40 -5.01
C MET A 45 -7.06 0.65 -4.39
N ALA A 46 -7.71 1.45 -5.22
CA ALA A 46 -8.64 2.48 -4.79
C ALA A 46 -9.89 2.54 -5.67
N VAL A 47 -10.91 3.22 -5.15
CA VAL A 47 -12.10 3.62 -5.92
C VAL A 47 -12.24 5.13 -5.77
N ALA A 48 -12.16 5.85 -6.89
CA ALA A 48 -12.39 7.30 -6.91
C ALA A 48 -13.85 7.60 -6.61
N LEU A 49 -14.11 8.61 -5.80
CA LEU A 49 -15.45 9.08 -5.47
C LEU A 49 -15.62 10.53 -5.93
N PRO A 50 -16.81 10.90 -6.45
CA PRO A 50 -18.04 10.09 -6.54
C PRO A 50 -18.16 9.17 -7.76
N GLU A 51 -17.24 9.24 -8.73
CA GLU A 51 -17.35 8.61 -10.05
C GLU A 51 -17.31 7.07 -10.02
N LYS A 52 -16.84 6.48 -8.91
CA LYS A 52 -16.65 5.03 -8.72
C LYS A 52 -15.69 4.40 -9.72
N GLU A 53 -14.71 5.17 -10.17
CA GLU A 53 -13.65 4.67 -11.03
C GLU A 53 -12.69 3.79 -10.21
N PHE A 54 -12.39 2.59 -10.74
CA PHE A 54 -11.46 1.67 -10.10
C PHE A 54 -10.02 1.98 -10.52
N ILE A 55 -9.14 2.15 -9.53
CA ILE A 55 -7.74 2.52 -9.71
C ILE A 55 -6.86 1.38 -9.20
N ASP A 56 -6.14 0.74 -10.11
CA ASP A 56 -5.21 -0.36 -9.83
C ASP A 56 -3.92 -0.24 -10.68
N PRO A 57 -3.02 0.69 -10.34
CA PRO A 57 -1.80 0.93 -11.11
C PRO A 57 -0.76 -0.20 -10.97
N HIS A 58 -0.91 -1.08 -9.97
CA HIS A 58 0.09 -2.10 -9.62
C HIS A 58 -0.37 -3.54 -9.88
N GLY A 59 -1.58 -3.74 -10.43
CA GLY A 59 -2.10 -5.07 -10.76
C GLY A 59 -2.57 -5.88 -9.54
N GLY A 60 -3.00 -5.20 -8.48
CA GLY A 60 -3.55 -5.80 -7.26
C GLY A 60 -4.76 -6.69 -7.52
N LEU A 61 -5.60 -6.39 -8.51
CA LEU A 61 -6.75 -7.23 -8.86
C LEU A 61 -6.29 -8.57 -9.46
N LYS A 62 -5.22 -8.54 -10.26
CA LYS A 62 -4.61 -9.74 -10.83
C LYS A 62 -3.94 -10.58 -9.74
N ASP A 63 -3.11 -9.95 -8.91
CA ASP A 63 -2.44 -10.64 -7.80
C ASP A 63 -3.46 -11.22 -6.80
N LEU A 64 -4.59 -10.54 -6.57
CA LEU A 64 -5.70 -11.05 -5.77
C LEU A 64 -6.32 -12.30 -6.39
N ALA A 65 -6.53 -12.33 -7.71
CA ALA A 65 -7.06 -13.48 -8.42
C ALA A 65 -6.06 -14.67 -8.43
N GLU A 66 -4.77 -14.37 -8.52
CA GLU A 66 -3.68 -15.35 -8.49
C GLU A 66 -3.29 -15.79 -7.06
N ARG A 67 -3.87 -15.16 -6.02
CA ARG A 67 -3.53 -15.35 -4.60
C ARG A 67 -2.05 -15.13 -4.30
N VAL A 68 -1.50 -14.05 -4.85
CA VAL A 68 -0.09 -13.67 -4.70
C VAL A 68 0.03 -12.40 -3.85
N LEU A 69 0.94 -12.41 -2.88
CA LEU A 69 1.38 -11.21 -2.15
C LEU A 69 2.63 -10.65 -2.81
N ARG A 70 2.46 -9.55 -3.55
CA ARG A 70 3.53 -8.81 -4.22
C ARG A 70 3.60 -7.39 -3.68
N THR A 71 4.79 -6.82 -3.55
CA THR A 71 4.95 -5.40 -3.19
C THR A 71 4.69 -4.50 -4.41
N PRO A 72 4.07 -3.30 -4.26
CA PRO A 72 3.85 -2.38 -5.39
C PRO A 72 5.13 -1.87 -6.06
N GLY A 73 6.17 -1.63 -5.24
CA GLY A 73 7.53 -1.33 -5.68
C GLY A 73 8.48 -2.52 -5.45
N THR A 74 9.79 -2.25 -5.41
CA THR A 74 10.77 -3.31 -5.10
C THR A 74 10.60 -3.81 -3.66
N PRO A 75 10.72 -5.12 -3.40
CA PRO A 75 10.64 -5.66 -2.04
C PRO A 75 11.65 -5.02 -1.09
N GLU A 76 12.87 -4.74 -1.57
CA GLU A 76 13.93 -4.13 -0.78
C GLU A 76 13.55 -2.73 -0.30
N ALA A 77 12.95 -1.92 -1.17
CA ALA A 77 12.48 -0.58 -0.79
C ALA A 77 11.31 -0.67 0.19
N SER A 78 10.32 -1.51 -0.12
CA SER A 78 9.12 -1.68 0.71
C SER A 78 9.47 -2.13 2.14
N PHE A 79 10.37 -3.11 2.29
CA PHE A 79 10.78 -3.62 3.60
C PHE A 79 11.78 -2.72 4.32
N SER A 80 12.54 -1.91 3.59
CA SER A 80 13.39 -0.88 4.21
C SER A 80 12.55 0.26 4.80
N ASP A 81 11.47 0.65 4.13
CA ASP A 81 10.55 1.69 4.59
C ASP A 81 9.76 1.24 5.85
N ASP A 82 9.29 -0.01 5.87
CA ASP A 82 8.61 -0.60 7.02
C ASP A 82 8.93 -2.10 7.15
N PRO A 83 9.89 -2.48 8.03
CA PRO A 83 10.26 -3.88 8.26
C PRO A 83 9.11 -4.76 8.77
N LEU A 84 8.06 -4.19 9.37
CA LEU A 84 6.90 -4.96 9.83
C LEU A 84 6.08 -5.54 8.68
N ARG A 85 6.28 -5.05 7.45
CA ARG A 85 5.68 -5.64 6.25
C ARG A 85 6.09 -7.08 6.02
N MET A 86 7.28 -7.51 6.47
CA MET A 86 7.67 -8.91 6.41
C MET A 86 6.80 -9.79 7.32
N LEU A 87 6.49 -9.33 8.54
CA LEU A 87 5.56 -10.02 9.44
C LEU A 87 4.13 -9.98 8.92
N ARG A 88 3.73 -8.88 8.27
CA ARG A 88 2.43 -8.78 7.59
C ARG A 88 2.33 -9.76 6.43
N ALA A 89 3.40 -9.95 5.65
CA ALA A 89 3.45 -10.93 4.56
C ALA A 89 3.18 -12.34 5.10
N ALA A 90 3.91 -12.74 6.14
CA ALA A 90 3.72 -14.05 6.79
C ALA A 90 2.29 -14.22 7.33
N ARG A 91 1.75 -13.17 7.98
CA ARG A 91 0.38 -13.17 8.47
C ARG A 91 -0.64 -13.34 7.34
N PHE A 92 -0.54 -12.54 6.28
CA PHE A 92 -1.50 -12.60 5.17
C PHE A 92 -1.39 -13.91 4.38
N ALA A 93 -0.18 -14.42 4.15
CA ALA A 93 0.03 -15.71 3.52
C ALA A 93 -0.69 -16.82 4.31
N ALA A 94 -0.53 -16.84 5.64
CA ALA A 94 -1.17 -17.83 6.50
C ALA A 94 -2.68 -17.66 6.65
N GLN A 95 -3.19 -16.42 6.68
CA GLN A 95 -4.61 -16.14 6.90
C GLN A 95 -5.45 -16.26 5.62
N LEU A 96 -4.89 -15.87 4.48
CA LEU A 96 -5.61 -15.78 3.21
C LEU A 96 -5.28 -16.92 2.25
N ASP A 97 -4.33 -17.80 2.59
CA ASP A 97 -3.83 -18.88 1.74
C ASP A 97 -3.23 -18.32 0.43
N PHE A 98 -2.36 -17.32 0.58
CA PHE A 98 -1.65 -16.65 -0.52
C PHE A 98 -0.17 -17.06 -0.53
N GLU A 99 0.41 -17.08 -1.72
CA GLU A 99 1.86 -17.25 -1.91
C GLU A 99 2.56 -15.89 -1.91
N VAL A 100 3.73 -15.80 -1.29
CA VAL A 100 4.57 -14.59 -1.38
C VAL A 100 5.29 -14.61 -2.72
N ALA A 101 5.21 -13.52 -3.47
CA ALA A 101 5.92 -13.38 -4.74
C ALA A 101 7.44 -13.59 -4.54
N PRO A 102 8.12 -14.23 -5.50
CA PRO A 102 9.57 -14.43 -5.44
C PRO A 102 10.35 -13.13 -5.50
#